data_AF-A0A955XR80-F1
#
_entry.id   AF-A0A955XR80-F1
#
_cell.length_a   1.000
_cell.length_b   1.000
_cell.length_c   1.000
_cell.angle_alpha   90.00
_cell.angle_beta   90.00
_cell.angle_gamma   90.00
#
_symmetry.space_group_name_H-M   'P 1'
#
loop_
_entity.id
_entity.type
_entity.pdbx_description
1 polymer ?
#
loop_
_entity_poly.entity_id
_entity_poly.type
_entity_poly.pdbx_seq_one_letter_code
_entity_poly.pdbx_strand_id
1 'polypeptide(L)'
;MAVSDLSRVSVTLVAFALRVTLASATSHAQPAHQTCSEDHYGTTTSSRPAPVVLDMFDGELTVCGSDDWYALDLPALVELSWIIELNHGDGDLDIELLSLERTVLATSDSATNQEHIQFISQEDQPVLLHVYGFAGATGHYSMSLSGLDFSPLCEAPTDGLESGQSTSSRVCRERANRHPLRLTPGEPVSVLLLGSEAAGDLDLVILDEEGRTISRSDGPGHRERVEFTPRVATLVAEVRGHEGAIGEYELSLASSADAAVSRLTTRGVVAVELPYPALDSGSTPSAPFSRPIEGATVELIDSELGTPLASTLSASDGSFELSARVLPENARLRVTSYAENDSYRVTVSANGKALAPYEVISNPLSTYPDPDNVSLSLASDSAMGGALNILHVVGQTLRSVLGPQTRRFEAQVLWSPGGWWFCGSCYSNDRLLISGSEEDPDQFDDTIIAHELSHMIVHRLSLDDSPGGSHDGSPTNPRRA
;
A
#
# COMPACT_ATOMS: atom_id res chain seq x y z
N MET A 1 -39.66 31.15 46.56
CA MET A 1 -39.36 31.53 45.17
C MET A 1 -40.19 30.60 44.28
N ALA A 2 -41.19 31.17 43.61
CA ALA A 2 -42.24 30.49 42.86
C ALA A 2 -41.66 29.84 41.57
N VAL A 3 -41.92 28.56 41.30
CA VAL A 3 -43.13 27.91 40.70
C VAL A 3 -43.40 28.37 39.26
N SER A 4 -43.34 27.38 38.38
CA SER A 4 -43.61 27.34 36.95
C SER A 4 -45.09 27.46 36.58
N ASP A 5 -45.27 27.82 35.30
CA ASP A 5 -46.42 27.55 34.42
C ASP A 5 -47.52 28.64 34.34
N LEU A 6 -47.73 29.18 33.12
CA LEU A 6 -49.01 29.13 32.40
C LEU A 6 -49.00 29.96 31.10
N SER A 7 -49.39 29.26 30.03
CA SER A 7 -50.36 29.68 28.99
C SER A 7 -49.98 30.61 27.82
N ARG A 8 -50.21 30.03 26.63
CA ARG A 8 -50.49 30.60 25.30
C ARG A 8 -51.06 32.03 25.28
N VAL A 9 -50.52 32.87 24.40
CA VAL A 9 -51.23 34.06 23.86
C VAL A 9 -51.01 34.19 22.35
N SER A 10 -52.10 34.52 21.67
CA SER A 10 -52.40 34.51 20.24
C SER A 10 -51.56 35.45 19.36
N VAL A 11 -51.32 35.01 18.12
CA VAL A 11 -50.78 35.82 17.02
C VAL A 11 -51.93 36.56 16.33
N THR A 12 -51.88 37.89 16.31
CA THR A 12 -52.77 38.75 15.52
C THR A 12 -52.11 39.02 14.16
N LEU A 13 -52.71 38.52 13.08
CA LEU A 13 -52.31 38.86 11.71
C LEU A 13 -52.65 40.33 11.41
N VAL A 14 -51.65 41.11 11.02
CA VAL A 14 -51.83 42.41 10.34
C VAL A 14 -51.48 42.20 8.87
N ALA A 15 -52.48 42.26 8.00
CA ALA A 15 -52.33 42.14 6.56
C ALA A 15 -51.71 43.43 5.98
N PHE A 16 -50.53 43.31 5.36
CA PHE A 16 -50.01 44.32 4.45
C PHE A 16 -50.41 43.95 3.02
N ALA A 17 -51.18 44.82 2.37
CA ALA A 17 -51.55 44.69 0.97
C ALA A 17 -50.36 45.05 0.08
N LEU A 18 -49.80 44.05 -0.61
CA LEU A 18 -48.85 44.29 -1.69
C LEU A 18 -49.62 44.39 -3.01
N ARG A 19 -49.56 45.55 -3.66
CA ARG A 19 -50.12 45.77 -5.00
C ARG A 19 -49.34 44.92 -6.02
N VAL A 20 -50.03 43.95 -6.63
CA VAL A 20 -49.54 43.24 -7.82
C VAL A 20 -49.93 44.06 -9.04
N THR A 21 -48.94 44.62 -9.72
CA THR A 21 -49.11 45.21 -11.06
C THR A 21 -49.12 44.07 -12.06
N LEU A 22 -50.27 43.82 -12.70
CA LEU A 22 -50.38 42.91 -13.84
C LEU A 22 -49.70 43.54 -15.06
N ALA A 23 -48.44 43.16 -15.30
CA ALA A 23 -47.84 43.30 -16.62
C ALA A 23 -48.38 42.16 -17.49
N SER A 24 -49.04 42.51 -18.58
CA SER A 24 -49.43 41.54 -19.61
C SER A 24 -48.16 40.91 -20.17
N ALA A 25 -47.96 39.61 -19.93
CA ALA A 25 -46.93 38.85 -20.60
C ALA A 25 -47.33 38.71 -22.08
N THR A 26 -46.70 39.53 -22.91
CA THR A 26 -46.56 39.21 -24.33
C THR A 26 -45.81 37.89 -24.40
N SER A 27 -46.42 36.88 -25.00
CA SER A 27 -45.78 35.62 -25.34
C SER A 27 -44.59 35.92 -26.25
N HIS A 28 -43.41 36.04 -25.66
CA HIS A 28 -42.17 35.92 -26.41
C HIS A 28 -42.10 34.45 -26.78
N ALA A 29 -42.42 34.16 -28.05
CA ALA A 29 -42.06 32.91 -28.66
C ALA A 29 -40.59 32.63 -28.30
N GLN A 30 -40.34 31.44 -27.75
CA GLN A 30 -39.00 30.90 -27.59
C GLN A 30 -38.22 31.19 -28.89
N PRO A 31 -36.99 31.74 -28.81
CA PRO A 31 -36.14 31.76 -29.99
C PRO A 31 -36.01 30.30 -30.46
N ALA A 32 -36.12 30.12 -31.77
CA ALA A 32 -36.09 28.83 -32.44
C ALA A 32 -35.02 27.91 -31.82
N HIS A 33 -35.35 26.62 -31.69
CA HIS A 33 -34.34 25.55 -31.72
C HIS A 33 -33.24 26.00 -32.69
N GLN A 34 -32.02 26.22 -32.21
CA GLN A 34 -30.91 26.12 -33.14
C GLN A 34 -31.07 24.74 -33.76
N THR A 35 -31.34 24.71 -35.06
CA THR A 35 -31.26 23.51 -35.85
C THR A 35 -29.79 23.13 -35.83
N CYS A 36 -29.40 22.36 -34.82
CA CYS A 36 -28.21 21.56 -34.90
C CYS A 36 -28.34 20.73 -36.18
N SER A 37 -27.31 20.77 -37.02
CA SER A 37 -27.23 19.93 -38.20
C SER A 37 -26.43 18.70 -37.81
N GLU A 38 -26.92 17.53 -38.21
CA GLU A 38 -26.10 16.33 -38.20
C GLU A 38 -24.82 16.57 -39.00
N ASP A 39 -23.76 15.88 -38.59
CA ASP A 39 -22.49 15.86 -39.27
C ASP A 39 -22.50 14.99 -40.54
N HIS A 40 -21.33 14.70 -41.08
CA HIS A 40 -21.20 13.94 -42.33
C HIS A 40 -21.48 12.44 -42.20
N TYR A 41 -21.53 11.88 -40.98
CA TYR A 41 -22.02 10.51 -40.75
C TYR A 41 -23.55 10.47 -40.73
N GLY A 42 -24.20 11.61 -40.48
CA GLY A 42 -25.65 11.69 -40.34
C GLY A 42 -26.15 10.91 -39.12
N THR A 43 -27.46 10.69 -39.03
CA THR A 43 -28.03 9.95 -37.89
C THR A 43 -27.58 8.48 -37.87
N THR A 44 -26.79 8.14 -36.86
CA THR A 44 -26.33 6.78 -36.56
C THR A 44 -27.20 6.14 -35.46
N THR A 45 -27.12 4.81 -35.31
CA THR A 45 -27.82 4.09 -34.23
C THR A 45 -27.03 2.86 -33.82
N SER A 46 -27.31 2.30 -32.63
CA SER A 46 -26.73 1.00 -32.21
C SER A 46 -26.94 -0.16 -33.21
N SER A 47 -27.96 -0.09 -34.08
CA SER A 47 -28.21 -1.11 -35.11
C SER A 47 -27.56 -0.79 -36.47
N ARG A 48 -27.09 0.43 -36.65
CA ARG A 48 -26.45 0.94 -37.86
C ARG A 48 -25.39 1.99 -37.48
N PRO A 49 -24.30 1.56 -36.83
CA PRO A 49 -23.19 2.44 -36.46
C PRO A 49 -22.38 2.87 -37.68
N ALA A 50 -21.69 4.00 -37.60
CA ALA A 50 -20.73 4.44 -38.59
C ALA A 50 -19.42 3.64 -38.46
N PRO A 51 -18.88 3.06 -39.55
CA PRO A 51 -17.62 2.34 -39.49
C PRO A 51 -16.44 3.30 -39.34
N VAL A 52 -15.52 2.98 -38.44
CA VAL A 52 -14.28 3.72 -38.17
C VAL A 52 -13.07 2.78 -38.24
N VAL A 53 -11.87 3.35 -38.32
CA VAL A 53 -10.59 2.59 -38.38
C VAL A 53 -9.59 3.20 -37.41
N LEU A 54 -8.63 2.41 -36.94
CA LEU A 54 -7.54 2.90 -36.09
C LEU A 54 -6.70 3.97 -36.79
N ASP A 55 -6.04 4.81 -35.98
CA ASP A 55 -5.17 5.91 -36.39
C ASP A 55 -5.89 6.95 -37.26
N MET A 56 -7.14 7.25 -36.91
CA MET A 56 -7.96 8.28 -37.56
C MET A 56 -8.18 9.49 -36.66
N PHE A 57 -8.38 10.63 -37.30
CA PHE A 57 -8.82 11.86 -36.66
C PHE A 57 -9.98 12.46 -37.46
N ASP A 58 -11.00 12.93 -36.75
CA ASP A 58 -12.14 13.63 -37.31
C ASP A 58 -12.47 14.86 -36.48
N GLY A 59 -12.55 16.03 -37.11
CA GLY A 59 -12.57 17.32 -36.42
C GLY A 59 -13.95 17.98 -36.31
N GLU A 60 -14.95 17.45 -37.00
CA GLU A 60 -16.22 18.15 -37.25
C GLU A 60 -17.41 17.19 -37.03
N LEU A 61 -17.56 16.70 -35.80
CA LEU A 61 -18.62 15.78 -35.38
C LEU A 61 -19.62 16.46 -34.45
N THR A 62 -20.84 15.96 -34.37
CA THR A 62 -21.90 16.61 -33.58
C THR A 62 -22.97 15.64 -33.09
N VAL A 63 -23.17 15.59 -31.76
CA VAL A 63 -24.34 14.93 -31.17
C VAL A 63 -25.55 15.86 -31.30
N CYS A 64 -26.56 15.42 -32.05
CA CYS A 64 -27.62 16.29 -32.56
C CYS A 64 -29.06 15.80 -32.26
N GLY A 65 -29.39 15.61 -30.99
CA GLY A 65 -30.73 15.13 -30.57
C GLY A 65 -30.91 13.61 -30.70
N SER A 66 -29.95 12.91 -31.29
CA SER A 66 -29.70 11.48 -31.14
C SER A 66 -28.22 11.25 -30.85
N ASP A 67 -27.93 10.19 -30.11
CA ASP A 67 -26.57 9.77 -29.78
C ASP A 67 -25.84 9.20 -31.00
N ASP A 68 -24.51 9.33 -31.03
CA ASP A 68 -23.68 8.81 -32.10
C ASP A 68 -23.14 7.42 -31.78
N TRP A 69 -23.10 6.58 -32.80
CA TRP A 69 -22.66 5.19 -32.71
C TRP A 69 -21.61 4.90 -33.76
N TYR A 70 -20.43 4.48 -33.33
CA TYR A 70 -19.31 4.08 -34.19
C TYR A 70 -18.98 2.60 -34.01
N ALA A 71 -18.54 1.94 -35.06
CA ALA A 71 -18.12 0.54 -35.04
C ALA A 71 -16.67 0.39 -35.53
N LEU A 72 -15.89 -0.36 -34.78
CA LEU A 72 -14.49 -0.66 -35.05
C LEU A 72 -14.29 -2.17 -35.00
N ASP A 73 -13.71 -2.74 -36.06
CA ASP A 73 -13.14 -4.10 -35.99
C ASP A 73 -11.79 -4.01 -35.26
N LEU A 74 -11.78 -4.33 -33.97
CA LEU A 74 -10.60 -4.18 -33.11
C LEU A 74 -9.80 -5.49 -33.07
N PRO A 75 -8.58 -5.53 -33.62
CA PRO A 75 -7.75 -6.73 -33.56
C PRO A 75 -7.37 -7.06 -32.13
N ALA A 76 -7.10 -8.34 -31.89
CA ALA A 76 -6.50 -8.79 -30.64
C ALA A 76 -5.16 -8.11 -30.36
N LEU A 77 -4.86 -7.94 -29.07
CA LEU A 77 -3.59 -7.40 -28.59
C LEU A 77 -3.31 -5.97 -29.07
N VAL A 78 -4.36 -5.23 -29.43
CA VAL A 78 -4.29 -3.79 -29.70
C VAL A 78 -4.75 -3.03 -28.45
N GLU A 79 -3.93 -2.10 -27.98
CA GLU A 79 -4.37 -1.07 -27.03
C GLU A 79 -5.02 0.08 -27.81
N LEU A 80 -6.32 0.22 -27.59
CA LEU A 80 -7.16 1.27 -28.11
C LEU A 80 -7.05 2.50 -27.22
N SER A 81 -6.82 3.66 -27.82
CA SER A 81 -7.02 4.97 -27.19
C SER A 81 -8.05 5.74 -28.00
N TRP A 82 -9.23 5.97 -27.41
CA TRP A 82 -10.32 6.71 -28.02
C TRP A 82 -10.56 7.99 -27.24
N ILE A 83 -10.32 9.14 -27.88
CA ILE A 83 -10.47 10.45 -27.28
C ILE A 83 -11.53 11.21 -28.06
N ILE A 84 -12.44 11.87 -27.35
CA ILE A 84 -13.21 12.99 -27.91
C ILE A 84 -12.86 14.28 -27.19
N GLU A 85 -12.74 15.37 -27.94
CA GLU A 85 -12.50 16.72 -27.40
C GLU A 85 -13.68 17.63 -27.76
N LEU A 86 -14.23 18.30 -26.76
CA LEU A 86 -15.32 19.25 -26.86
C LEU A 86 -14.79 20.70 -26.77
N ASN A 87 -15.48 21.66 -27.39
CA ASN A 87 -15.23 23.06 -27.03
C ASN A 87 -15.90 23.39 -25.70
N HIS A 88 -15.24 24.23 -24.91
CA HIS A 88 -15.81 24.69 -23.65
C HIS A 88 -17.14 25.42 -23.87
N GLY A 89 -18.25 24.80 -23.46
CA GLY A 89 -19.61 25.32 -23.62
C GLY A 89 -20.51 24.50 -24.54
N ASP A 90 -19.96 23.53 -25.28
CA ASP A 90 -20.70 22.63 -26.17
C ASP A 90 -21.24 21.41 -25.41
N GLY A 91 -22.18 21.63 -24.49
CA GLY A 91 -22.81 20.54 -23.74
C GLY A 91 -21.84 19.70 -22.89
N ASP A 92 -22.34 18.61 -22.34
CA ASP A 92 -21.59 17.62 -21.56
C ASP A 92 -21.82 16.28 -22.27
N LEU A 93 -20.80 15.77 -22.97
CA LEU A 93 -20.91 14.53 -23.74
C LEU A 93 -20.04 13.46 -23.08
N ASP A 94 -20.63 12.28 -22.92
CA ASP A 94 -20.03 11.10 -22.34
C ASP A 94 -19.77 10.05 -23.45
N ILE A 95 -18.86 9.11 -23.18
CA ILE A 95 -18.59 7.98 -24.07
C ILE A 95 -18.60 6.64 -23.33
N GLU A 96 -19.08 5.61 -24.01
CA GLU A 96 -18.95 4.22 -23.58
C GLU A 96 -18.53 3.31 -24.74
N LEU A 97 -17.62 2.38 -24.46
CA LEU A 97 -17.19 1.32 -25.36
C LEU A 97 -17.93 0.05 -25.00
N LEU A 98 -18.60 -0.59 -25.98
CA LEU A 98 -19.39 -1.79 -25.79
C LEU A 98 -18.95 -2.94 -26.70
N SER A 99 -19.22 -4.17 -26.27
CA SER A 99 -19.26 -5.35 -27.15
C SER A 99 -20.52 -5.32 -28.05
N LEU A 100 -20.59 -6.21 -29.06
CA LEU A 100 -21.81 -6.35 -29.88
C LEU A 100 -23.04 -6.79 -29.09
N GLU A 101 -22.85 -7.52 -28.00
CA GLU A 101 -23.90 -7.91 -27.05
C GLU A 101 -24.32 -6.77 -26.12
N ARG A 102 -23.72 -5.57 -26.29
CA ARG A 102 -23.97 -4.36 -25.49
C ARG A 102 -23.49 -4.48 -24.05
N THR A 103 -22.46 -5.30 -23.83
CA THR A 103 -21.75 -5.29 -22.55
C THR A 103 -20.79 -4.11 -22.56
N VAL A 104 -20.85 -3.26 -21.54
CA VAL A 104 -19.93 -2.13 -21.37
C VAL A 104 -18.54 -2.68 -21.06
N LEU A 105 -17.56 -2.31 -21.89
CA LEU A 105 -16.15 -2.67 -21.77
C LEU A 105 -15.35 -1.57 -21.06
N ALA A 106 -15.68 -0.30 -21.34
CA ALA A 106 -15.07 0.88 -20.72
C ALA A 106 -16.00 2.09 -20.86
N THR A 107 -15.83 3.10 -19.99
CA THR A 107 -16.63 4.34 -20.00
C THR A 107 -15.75 5.55 -19.67
N SER A 108 -16.17 6.72 -20.11
CA SER A 108 -15.67 8.03 -19.66
C SER A 108 -16.88 8.98 -19.60
N ASP A 109 -17.13 9.53 -18.41
CA ASP A 109 -18.32 10.33 -18.07
C ASP A 109 -17.93 11.61 -17.32
N SER A 110 -16.86 12.27 -17.78
CA SER A 110 -16.30 13.45 -17.13
C SER A 110 -17.05 14.73 -17.50
N ALA A 111 -17.09 15.71 -16.59
CA ALA A 111 -17.61 17.05 -16.92
C ALA A 111 -16.54 17.96 -17.57
N THR A 112 -15.46 17.37 -18.09
CA THR A 112 -14.36 18.12 -18.71
C THR A 112 -14.57 18.22 -20.21
N ASN A 113 -13.73 18.99 -20.89
CA ASN A 113 -13.82 19.10 -22.35
C ASN A 113 -13.21 17.89 -23.08
N GLN A 114 -12.84 16.82 -22.37
CA GLN A 114 -12.19 15.66 -22.98
C GLN A 114 -12.69 14.39 -22.31
N GLU A 115 -13.20 13.47 -23.14
CA GLU A 115 -13.44 12.10 -22.72
C GLU A 115 -12.39 11.17 -23.30
N HIS A 116 -11.95 10.18 -22.51
CA HIS A 116 -10.87 9.29 -22.91
C HIS A 116 -11.11 7.85 -22.43
N ILE A 117 -11.18 6.93 -23.39
CA ILE A 117 -11.19 5.49 -23.15
C ILE A 117 -9.84 4.89 -23.54
N GLN A 118 -9.25 4.10 -22.62
CA GLN A 118 -8.15 3.19 -22.88
C GLN A 118 -8.62 1.75 -22.70
N PHE A 119 -8.39 0.89 -23.70
CA PHE A 119 -8.86 -0.50 -23.69
C PHE A 119 -7.91 -1.43 -24.45
N ILE A 120 -7.55 -2.57 -23.87
CA ILE A 120 -6.71 -3.58 -24.54
C ILE A 120 -7.60 -4.74 -25.01
N SER A 121 -7.66 -4.97 -26.32
CA SER A 121 -8.44 -6.09 -26.87
C SER A 121 -7.76 -7.43 -26.62
N GLN A 122 -8.52 -8.39 -26.09
CA GLN A 122 -8.02 -9.75 -25.84
C GLN A 122 -8.27 -10.71 -27.01
N GLU A 123 -9.17 -10.36 -27.93
CA GLU A 123 -9.51 -11.16 -29.11
C GLU A 123 -9.87 -10.26 -30.29
N ASP A 124 -9.90 -10.84 -31.50
CA ASP A 124 -10.37 -10.12 -32.67
C ASP A 124 -11.88 -9.94 -32.50
N GLN A 125 -12.31 -8.72 -32.19
CA GLN A 125 -13.69 -8.44 -31.88
C GLN A 125 -14.14 -7.09 -32.45
N PRO A 126 -15.36 -7.02 -33.01
CA PRO A 126 -16.01 -5.76 -33.27
C PRO A 126 -16.45 -5.11 -31.95
N VAL A 127 -16.14 -3.82 -31.79
CA VAL A 127 -16.57 -2.98 -30.67
C VAL A 127 -17.41 -1.81 -31.16
N LEU A 128 -18.27 -1.30 -30.29
CA LEU A 128 -19.11 -0.13 -30.54
C LEU A 128 -18.70 1.00 -29.60
N LEU A 129 -18.48 2.20 -30.12
CA LEU A 129 -18.46 3.41 -29.30
C LEU A 129 -19.83 4.06 -29.37
N HIS A 130 -20.34 4.45 -28.22
CA HIS A 130 -21.54 5.25 -28.06
C HIS A 130 -21.14 6.60 -27.45
N VAL A 131 -21.43 7.67 -28.18
CA VAL A 131 -21.22 9.06 -27.74
C VAL A 131 -22.57 9.69 -27.50
N TYR A 132 -22.83 10.13 -26.27
CA TYR A 132 -24.15 10.60 -25.86
C TYR A 132 -24.05 11.82 -24.96
N GLY A 133 -25.11 12.63 -24.91
CA GLY A 133 -25.14 13.80 -24.05
C GLY A 133 -25.66 13.51 -22.65
N PHE A 134 -24.92 13.93 -21.62
CA PHE A 134 -25.41 13.93 -20.24
C PHE A 134 -26.69 14.76 -20.15
N ALA A 135 -27.75 14.16 -19.59
CA ALA A 135 -29.09 14.75 -19.53
C ALA A 135 -29.66 15.26 -20.88
N GLY A 136 -29.24 14.63 -21.99
CA GLY A 136 -29.68 14.99 -23.35
C GLY A 136 -28.98 16.24 -23.90
N ALA A 137 -27.78 16.55 -23.40
CA ALA A 137 -26.94 17.58 -23.97
C ALA A 137 -26.61 17.27 -25.45
N THR A 138 -26.30 18.34 -26.18
CA THR A 138 -25.86 18.29 -27.57
C THR A 138 -24.62 19.15 -27.68
N GLY A 139 -23.67 18.77 -28.52
CA GLY A 139 -22.40 19.46 -28.61
C GLY A 139 -21.61 19.05 -29.84
N HIS A 140 -20.67 19.92 -30.22
CA HIS A 140 -19.67 19.62 -31.23
C HIS A 140 -18.46 18.97 -30.56
N TYR A 141 -17.86 18.01 -31.25
CA TYR A 141 -16.65 17.36 -30.78
C TYR A 141 -15.73 17.00 -31.94
N SER A 142 -14.47 16.79 -31.61
CA SER A 142 -13.53 16.07 -32.47
C SER A 142 -13.25 14.71 -31.87
N MET A 143 -12.89 13.74 -32.71
CA MET A 143 -12.59 12.37 -32.33
C MET A 143 -11.20 12.00 -32.82
N SER A 144 -10.39 11.45 -31.93
CA SER A 144 -9.09 10.85 -32.22
C SER A 144 -9.09 9.40 -31.76
N LEU A 145 -8.69 8.51 -32.66
CA LEU A 145 -8.65 7.08 -32.42
C LEU A 145 -7.27 6.56 -32.80
N SER A 146 -6.56 5.94 -31.86
CA SER A 146 -5.26 5.31 -32.11
C SER A 146 -5.18 3.90 -31.56
N GLY A 147 -4.35 3.09 -32.19
CA GLY A 147 -4.12 1.69 -31.80
C GLY A 147 -2.64 1.34 -31.73
N LEU A 148 -2.22 0.69 -30.66
CA LEU A 148 -0.87 0.12 -30.53
C LEU A 148 -0.94 -1.41 -30.59
N ASP A 149 -0.35 -2.02 -31.62
CA ASP A 149 -0.29 -3.48 -31.77
C ASP A 149 0.84 -4.09 -30.91
N PHE A 150 0.46 -4.83 -29.88
CA PHE A 150 1.38 -5.54 -28.98
C PHE A 150 1.73 -6.96 -29.45
N SER A 151 1.14 -7.45 -30.55
CA SER A 151 1.40 -8.82 -31.05
C SER A 151 2.89 -9.16 -31.19
N PRO A 152 3.77 -8.27 -31.72
CA PRO A 152 5.20 -8.54 -31.82
C PRO A 152 5.90 -8.68 -30.46
N LEU A 153 5.37 -8.04 -29.41
CA LEU A 153 5.94 -8.07 -28.06
C LEU A 153 5.59 -9.36 -27.30
N CYS A 154 4.58 -10.08 -27.81
CA CYS A 154 4.10 -11.34 -27.25
C CYS A 154 4.88 -12.57 -27.72
N GLU A 155 5.71 -12.44 -28.74
CA GLU A 155 6.59 -13.53 -29.18
C GLU A 155 7.91 -13.47 -28.42
N ALA A 156 8.23 -14.57 -27.72
CA ALA A 156 9.53 -14.73 -27.08
C ALA A 156 10.64 -14.78 -28.13
N PRO A 157 11.78 -14.09 -27.91
CA PRO A 157 12.94 -14.25 -28.76
C PRO A 157 13.36 -15.73 -28.87
N THR A 158 13.60 -16.17 -30.10
CA THR A 158 13.94 -17.58 -30.38
C THR A 158 15.44 -17.86 -30.25
N ASP A 159 16.25 -16.82 -30.07
CA ASP A 159 17.67 -16.96 -29.83
C ASP A 159 17.91 -17.53 -28.43
N GLY A 160 18.72 -18.58 -28.35
CA GLY A 160 18.99 -19.24 -27.07
C GLY A 160 19.82 -18.35 -26.14
N LEU A 161 19.30 -18.10 -24.94
CA LEU A 161 19.91 -17.27 -23.90
C LEU A 161 21.14 -17.97 -23.31
N GLU A 162 22.27 -17.27 -23.26
CA GLU A 162 23.53 -17.73 -22.67
C GLU A 162 23.76 -17.09 -21.28
N SER A 163 24.66 -17.68 -20.50
CA SER A 163 25.03 -17.13 -19.19
C SER A 163 25.55 -15.68 -19.30
N GLY A 164 25.04 -14.80 -18.47
CA GLY A 164 25.34 -13.36 -18.45
C GLY A 164 24.45 -12.53 -19.39
N GLN A 165 23.47 -13.14 -20.04
CA GLN A 165 22.52 -12.45 -20.91
C GLN A 165 21.15 -12.29 -20.24
N SER A 166 20.41 -11.27 -20.68
CA SER A 166 18.99 -11.10 -20.39
C SER A 166 18.21 -10.80 -21.67
N THR A 167 16.91 -11.01 -21.60
CA THR A 167 15.95 -10.73 -22.67
C THR A 167 14.64 -10.24 -22.08
N SER A 168 13.93 -9.38 -22.82
CA SER A 168 12.65 -8.81 -22.40
C SER A 168 11.56 -9.20 -23.39
N SER A 169 10.36 -9.49 -22.88
CA SER A 169 9.20 -9.84 -23.69
C SER A 169 7.93 -9.69 -22.82
N ARG A 170 6.77 -10.06 -23.36
CA ARG A 170 5.48 -9.93 -22.70
C ARG A 170 4.72 -11.24 -22.75
N VAL A 171 4.20 -11.71 -21.61
CA VAL A 171 3.19 -12.78 -21.61
C VAL A 171 1.89 -12.15 -22.07
N CYS A 172 1.34 -12.67 -23.17
CA CYS A 172 0.07 -12.23 -23.72
C CYS A 172 -0.89 -13.42 -23.75
N ARG A 173 -2.07 -13.25 -23.15
CA ARG A 173 -3.07 -14.31 -22.94
C ARG A 173 -2.50 -15.50 -22.14
N GLU A 174 -3.19 -16.64 -22.18
CA GLU A 174 -2.73 -17.94 -21.64
C GLU A 174 -1.56 -18.59 -22.44
N ARG A 175 -0.92 -17.85 -23.37
CA ARG A 175 0.20 -18.40 -24.13
C ARG A 175 1.50 -18.20 -23.37
N ALA A 176 2.11 -19.31 -22.97
CA ALA A 176 3.41 -19.30 -22.35
C ALA A 176 4.51 -18.95 -23.36
N ASN A 177 5.44 -18.10 -22.94
CA ASN A 177 6.62 -17.72 -23.69
C ASN A 177 7.74 -18.70 -23.42
N ARG A 178 8.33 -19.26 -24.48
CA ARG A 178 9.38 -20.28 -24.39
C ARG A 178 10.72 -19.70 -24.86
N HIS A 179 11.67 -19.63 -23.95
CA HIS A 179 13.03 -19.15 -24.19
C HIS A 179 14.00 -20.33 -24.17
N PRO A 180 14.69 -20.62 -25.29
CA PRO A 180 15.75 -21.62 -25.27
C PRO A 180 16.91 -21.15 -24.39
N LEU A 181 17.49 -22.05 -23.60
CA LEU A 181 18.66 -21.80 -22.77
C LEU A 181 19.86 -22.57 -23.30
N ARG A 182 20.99 -21.89 -23.46
CA ARG A 182 22.28 -22.49 -23.82
C ARG A 182 23.15 -22.57 -22.58
N LEU A 183 23.43 -23.79 -22.14
CA LEU A 183 24.00 -24.09 -20.83
C LEU A 183 25.29 -24.90 -20.96
N THR A 184 26.18 -24.76 -19.99
CA THR A 184 27.35 -25.64 -19.82
C THR A 184 26.98 -26.76 -18.85
N PRO A 185 26.91 -28.03 -19.29
CA PRO A 185 26.59 -29.14 -18.39
C PRO A 185 27.57 -29.21 -17.20
N GLY A 186 27.03 -29.34 -15.99
CA GLY A 186 27.80 -29.40 -14.75
C GLY A 186 28.12 -28.05 -14.10
N GLU A 187 27.88 -26.92 -14.78
CA GLU A 187 28.04 -25.59 -14.18
C GLU A 187 26.71 -25.11 -13.59
N PRO A 188 26.63 -24.81 -12.28
CA PRO A 188 25.37 -24.40 -11.68
C PRO A 188 24.95 -23.01 -12.20
N VAL A 189 23.66 -22.85 -12.49
CA VAL A 189 23.07 -21.62 -13.08
C VAL A 189 21.87 -21.14 -12.26
N SER A 190 21.57 -19.85 -12.40
CA SER A 190 20.36 -19.19 -11.90
C SER A 190 19.61 -18.58 -13.07
N VAL A 191 18.33 -18.93 -13.21
CA VAL A 191 17.39 -18.29 -14.13
C VAL A 191 16.47 -17.40 -13.31
N LEU A 192 16.42 -16.13 -13.64
CA LEU A 192 15.64 -15.12 -12.93
C LEU A 192 14.66 -14.47 -13.90
N LEU A 193 13.38 -14.53 -13.55
CA LEU A 193 12.29 -13.81 -14.18
C LEU A 193 11.89 -12.63 -13.29
N LEU A 194 11.76 -11.44 -13.88
CA LEU A 194 11.25 -10.24 -13.24
C LEU A 194 10.06 -9.72 -14.06
N GLY A 195 8.84 -9.89 -13.56
CA GLY A 195 7.65 -9.26 -14.12
C GLY A 195 7.54 -7.79 -13.72
N SER A 196 6.84 -6.99 -14.52
CA SER A 196 6.47 -5.62 -14.13
C SER A 196 5.42 -5.64 -13.01
N GLU A 197 5.30 -4.54 -12.24
CA GLU A 197 4.27 -4.43 -11.18
C GLU A 197 2.84 -4.58 -11.74
N ALA A 198 2.65 -4.29 -13.03
CA ALA A 198 1.38 -4.43 -13.73
C ALA A 198 1.13 -5.84 -14.31
N ALA A 199 2.14 -6.73 -14.31
CA ALA A 199 2.10 -7.99 -15.04
C ALA A 199 1.27 -9.11 -14.38
N GLY A 200 0.75 -8.86 -13.18
CA GLY A 200 0.17 -9.92 -12.36
C GLY A 200 1.24 -10.94 -11.91
N ASP A 201 0.78 -12.15 -11.62
CA ASP A 201 1.59 -13.27 -11.15
C ASP A 201 2.10 -14.10 -12.35
N LEU A 202 3.41 -14.05 -12.62
CA LEU A 202 4.03 -14.77 -13.73
C LEU A 202 4.91 -15.91 -13.19
N ASP A 203 4.64 -17.14 -13.60
CA ASP A 203 5.43 -18.32 -13.23
C ASP A 203 6.65 -18.52 -14.15
N LEU A 204 7.71 -19.11 -13.61
CA LEU A 204 8.87 -19.61 -14.35
C LEU A 204 8.99 -21.14 -14.24
N VAL A 205 9.04 -21.82 -15.39
CA VAL A 205 9.21 -23.28 -15.45
C VAL A 205 10.40 -23.62 -16.35
N ILE A 206 11.34 -24.43 -15.85
CA ILE A 206 12.43 -24.98 -16.65
C ILE A 206 12.04 -26.36 -17.16
N LEU A 207 12.08 -26.53 -18.47
CA LEU A 207 11.68 -27.73 -19.19
C LEU A 207 12.85 -28.37 -19.95
N ASP A 208 12.80 -29.69 -20.11
CA ASP A 208 13.65 -30.40 -21.08
C ASP A 208 13.08 -30.38 -22.50
N GLU A 209 13.77 -31.03 -23.45
CA GLU A 209 13.40 -31.07 -24.87
C GLU A 209 12.07 -31.82 -25.10
N GLU A 210 11.67 -32.71 -24.20
CA GLU A 210 10.38 -33.40 -24.23
C GLU A 210 9.26 -32.61 -23.53
N GLY A 211 9.55 -31.43 -22.98
CA GLY A 211 8.60 -30.57 -22.27
C GLY A 211 8.32 -31.00 -20.83
N ARG A 212 9.17 -31.84 -20.23
CA ARG A 212 9.05 -32.24 -18.82
C ARG A 212 9.68 -31.19 -17.91
N THR A 213 9.03 -30.88 -16.79
CA THR A 213 9.57 -29.96 -15.78
C THR A 213 10.83 -30.52 -15.13
N ILE A 214 11.93 -29.79 -15.27
CA ILE A 214 13.17 -29.98 -14.52
C ILE A 214 13.11 -29.25 -13.19
N SER A 215 12.65 -28.01 -13.20
CA SER A 215 12.47 -27.16 -12.02
C SER A 215 11.44 -26.07 -12.31
N ARG A 216 10.91 -25.41 -11.28
CA ARG A 216 9.94 -24.32 -11.42
C ARG A 216 9.99 -23.39 -10.21
N SER A 217 9.44 -22.20 -10.40
CA SER A 217 9.14 -21.19 -9.38
C SER A 217 7.77 -20.61 -9.77
N ASP A 218 6.80 -20.71 -8.87
CA ASP A 218 5.38 -20.38 -9.04
C ASP A 218 4.84 -19.62 -7.81
N GLY A 219 5.67 -18.71 -7.28
CA GLY A 219 5.30 -17.85 -6.17
C GLY A 219 4.39 -16.69 -6.61
N PRO A 220 3.59 -16.09 -5.71
CA PRO A 220 2.65 -15.02 -6.07
C PRO A 220 3.33 -13.65 -6.32
N GLY A 221 4.65 -13.63 -6.51
CA GLY A 221 5.44 -12.41 -6.61
C GLY A 221 5.69 -12.02 -8.07
N HIS A 222 6.17 -10.79 -8.29
CA HIS A 222 6.62 -10.37 -9.61
C HIS A 222 8.04 -10.89 -9.95
N ARG A 223 8.57 -11.85 -9.19
CA ARG A 223 9.92 -12.36 -9.37
C ARG A 223 9.96 -13.85 -9.11
N GLU A 224 10.39 -14.60 -10.13
CA GLU A 224 10.57 -16.03 -10.05
C GLU A 224 12.03 -16.40 -10.29
N ARG A 225 12.56 -17.32 -9.47
CA ARG A 225 13.97 -17.73 -9.58
C ARG A 225 14.11 -19.24 -9.49
N VAL A 226 14.87 -19.78 -10.43
CA VAL A 226 15.19 -21.21 -10.47
C VAL A 226 16.69 -21.41 -10.53
N GLU A 227 17.24 -22.12 -9.55
CA GLU A 227 18.65 -22.52 -9.51
C GLU A 227 18.80 -24.02 -9.72
N PHE A 228 19.72 -24.42 -10.58
CA PHE A 228 19.99 -25.84 -10.83
C PHE A 228 21.35 -26.06 -11.50
N THR A 229 21.81 -27.31 -11.49
CA THR A 229 22.99 -27.75 -12.26
C THR A 229 22.53 -28.55 -13.49
N PRO A 230 22.67 -28.00 -14.71
CA PRO A 230 22.22 -28.66 -15.94
C PRO A 230 23.04 -29.92 -16.22
N ARG A 231 22.38 -30.96 -16.70
CA ARG A 231 23.01 -32.19 -17.19
C ARG A 231 23.16 -32.23 -18.71
N VAL A 232 22.50 -31.29 -19.39
CA VAL A 232 22.41 -31.15 -20.84
C VAL A 232 22.71 -29.71 -21.23
N ALA A 233 23.07 -29.48 -22.49
CA ALA A 233 23.46 -28.16 -22.97
C ALA A 233 22.28 -27.27 -23.36
N THR A 234 21.08 -27.84 -23.48
CA THR A 234 19.87 -27.21 -23.97
C THR A 234 18.70 -27.50 -23.04
N LEU A 235 18.01 -26.45 -22.60
CA LEU A 235 16.74 -26.50 -21.86
C LEU A 235 15.86 -25.36 -22.35
N VAL A 236 14.62 -25.29 -21.87
CA VAL A 236 13.69 -24.18 -22.17
C VAL A 236 13.23 -23.56 -20.86
N ALA A 237 13.32 -22.23 -20.75
CA ALA A 237 12.58 -21.47 -19.75
C ALA A 237 11.21 -21.11 -20.33
N GLU A 238 10.16 -21.64 -19.73
CA GLU A 238 8.77 -21.31 -20.03
C GLU A 238 8.27 -20.29 -19.00
N VAL A 239 7.87 -19.11 -19.48
CA VAL A 239 7.27 -18.03 -18.69
C VAL A 239 5.78 -17.98 -19.00
N ARG A 240 4.92 -18.02 -17.98
CA ARG A 240 3.47 -18.07 -18.16
C ARG A 240 2.75 -17.25 -17.08
N GLY A 241 1.56 -16.78 -17.38
CA GLY A 241 0.72 -16.13 -16.37
C GLY A 241 -0.05 -17.12 -15.50
N HIS A 242 -0.02 -16.92 -14.19
CA HIS A 242 -0.93 -17.56 -13.25
C HIS A 242 -2.33 -16.95 -13.36
N GLU A 243 -3.38 -17.78 -13.42
CA GLU A 243 -4.79 -17.35 -13.54
C GLU A 243 -5.06 -16.31 -14.65
N GLY A 244 -4.32 -16.39 -15.77
CA GLY A 244 -4.48 -15.47 -16.91
C GLY A 244 -3.74 -14.14 -16.74
N ALA A 245 -2.81 -14.04 -15.79
CA ALA A 245 -1.91 -12.90 -15.68
C ALA A 245 -1.16 -12.64 -17.00
N ILE A 246 -1.01 -11.36 -17.32
CA ILE A 246 -0.37 -10.89 -18.55
C ILE A 246 0.51 -9.70 -18.21
N GLY A 247 1.63 -9.57 -18.90
CA GLY A 247 2.45 -8.39 -18.77
C GLY A 247 3.91 -8.61 -19.14
N GLU A 248 4.65 -7.51 -19.02
CA GLU A 248 6.04 -7.43 -19.44
C GLU A 248 6.93 -8.08 -18.40
N TYR A 249 8.01 -8.69 -18.87
CA TYR A 249 9.03 -9.25 -18.00
C TYR A 249 10.43 -9.14 -18.61
N GLU A 250 11.43 -9.23 -17.74
CA GLU A 250 12.82 -9.51 -18.08
C GLU A 250 13.19 -10.91 -17.59
N LEU A 251 13.76 -11.72 -18.46
CA LEU A 251 14.31 -13.04 -18.16
C LEU A 251 15.83 -12.99 -18.28
N SER A 252 16.55 -13.40 -17.25
CA SER A 252 18.00 -13.43 -17.22
C SER A 252 18.53 -14.81 -16.84
N LEU A 253 19.69 -15.15 -17.41
CA LEU A 253 20.42 -16.37 -17.10
C LEU A 253 21.81 -15.99 -16.62
N ALA A 254 22.16 -16.40 -15.41
CA ALA A 254 23.48 -16.18 -14.83
C ALA A 254 24.13 -17.50 -14.43
N SER A 255 25.45 -17.57 -14.52
CA SER A 255 26.19 -18.61 -13.79
C SER A 255 25.99 -18.36 -12.30
N SER A 256 25.59 -19.37 -11.54
CA SER A 256 25.33 -19.23 -10.10
C SER A 256 26.59 -18.89 -9.29
N ALA A 257 27.76 -18.86 -9.93
CA ALA A 257 28.98 -18.30 -9.37
C ALA A 257 28.87 -16.79 -9.10
N ASP A 258 27.96 -16.07 -9.77
CA ASP A 258 27.69 -14.63 -9.59
C ASP A 258 26.42 -14.33 -8.77
N ALA A 259 25.64 -15.34 -8.38
CA ALA A 259 24.35 -15.16 -7.69
C ALA A 259 24.30 -15.80 -6.29
N ALA A 260 25.46 -16.12 -5.71
CA ALA A 260 25.56 -16.85 -4.46
C ALA A 260 25.02 -16.02 -3.29
N VAL A 261 24.04 -16.58 -2.58
CA VAL A 261 23.68 -16.22 -1.20
C VAL A 261 24.95 -15.95 -0.40
N SER A 262 25.26 -14.67 -0.22
CA SER A 262 26.49 -14.23 0.42
C SER A 262 26.21 -13.99 1.89
N ARG A 263 27.26 -14.05 2.71
CA ARG A 263 27.13 -13.71 4.13
C ARG A 263 27.03 -12.20 4.22
N LEU A 264 25.81 -11.68 4.36
CA LEU A 264 25.57 -10.28 4.64
C LEU A 264 25.82 -10.02 6.12
N THR A 265 26.53 -8.93 6.44
CA THR A 265 26.68 -8.45 7.82
C THR A 265 26.22 -7.01 7.85
N THR A 266 25.12 -6.76 8.53
CA THR A 266 24.56 -5.41 8.66
C THR A 266 24.68 -4.95 10.10
N ARG A 267 25.17 -3.73 10.27
CA ARG A 267 25.26 -3.00 11.53
C ARG A 267 24.31 -1.82 11.44
N GLY A 268 24.00 -1.21 12.57
CA GLY A 268 23.14 -0.05 12.57
C GLY A 268 22.77 0.45 13.94
N VAL A 269 21.85 1.40 13.97
CA VAL A 269 21.28 1.97 15.20
C VAL A 269 19.76 2.00 15.07
N VAL A 270 19.06 1.57 16.12
CA VAL A 270 17.62 1.82 16.29
C VAL A 270 17.45 3.02 17.21
N ALA A 271 16.79 4.06 16.72
CA ALA A 271 16.52 5.27 17.49
C ALA A 271 15.09 5.78 17.26
N VAL A 272 14.56 6.49 18.25
CA VAL A 272 13.25 7.15 18.19
C VAL A 272 13.46 8.64 18.37
N GLU A 273 12.87 9.43 17.49
CA GLU A 273 12.77 10.87 17.67
C GLU A 273 11.77 11.16 18.79
N LEU A 274 12.18 11.96 19.78
CA LEU A 274 11.32 12.40 20.86
C LEU A 274 10.80 13.80 20.58
N PRO A 275 9.49 14.05 20.79
CA PRO A 275 8.89 15.37 20.54
C PRO A 275 9.37 16.45 21.54
N TYR A 276 9.94 16.05 22.68
CA TYR A 276 10.47 16.94 23.72
C TYR A 276 11.86 16.47 24.15
N PRO A 277 12.85 17.36 24.34
CA PRO A 277 14.09 17.00 25.03
C PRO A 277 13.78 16.64 26.49
N ALA A 278 14.55 15.71 27.05
CA ALA A 278 14.47 15.35 28.46
C ALA A 278 14.47 16.63 29.33
N LEU A 279 13.53 16.73 30.28
CA LEU A 279 13.37 17.88 31.16
C LEU A 279 14.51 17.97 32.18
N ASP A 280 15.69 18.39 31.74
CA ASP A 280 16.70 18.91 32.65
C ASP A 280 16.41 20.39 32.92
N SER A 281 15.73 20.65 34.04
CA SER A 281 15.65 21.97 34.70
C SER A 281 15.00 23.12 33.90
N GLY A 282 13.67 23.09 33.77
CA GLY A 282 12.84 24.31 33.72
C GLY A 282 13.05 25.29 32.57
N SER A 283 13.52 24.84 31.40
CA SER A 283 13.61 25.66 30.19
C SER A 283 12.83 25.03 29.03
N THR A 284 12.33 25.89 28.12
CA THR A 284 11.50 25.50 26.98
C THR A 284 12.21 24.50 26.05
N PRO A 285 11.49 23.50 25.50
CA PRO A 285 12.04 22.50 24.58
C PRO A 285 12.87 23.10 23.44
N SER A 286 14.15 22.74 23.37
CA SER A 286 15.01 23.02 22.22
C SER A 286 15.09 21.79 21.33
N ALA A 287 14.26 21.76 20.27
CA ALA A 287 14.25 20.78 19.17
C ALA A 287 14.00 19.29 19.55
N PRO A 288 13.47 18.49 18.61
CA PRO A 288 13.40 17.04 18.77
C PRO A 288 14.81 16.43 18.94
N PHE A 289 14.93 15.43 19.81
CA PHE A 289 16.16 14.68 20.07
C PHE A 289 15.97 13.22 19.70
N SER A 290 16.99 12.61 19.07
CA SER A 290 16.99 11.19 18.71
C SER A 290 17.52 10.36 19.86
N ARG A 291 16.67 9.55 20.49
CA ARG A 291 17.06 8.64 21.58
C ARG A 291 17.36 7.25 21.03
N PRO A 292 18.55 6.69 21.28
CA PRO A 292 18.83 5.29 20.96
C PRO A 292 17.96 4.35 21.79
N ILE A 293 17.42 3.31 21.14
CA ILE A 293 16.54 2.34 21.78
C ILE A 293 17.35 1.12 22.20
N GLU A 294 17.49 0.92 23.51
CA GLU A 294 18.02 -0.32 24.08
C GLU A 294 16.95 -1.41 24.20
N GLY A 295 17.28 -2.62 23.78
CA GLY A 295 16.49 -3.82 24.00
C GLY A 295 15.39 -4.10 22.98
N ALA A 296 15.34 -3.39 21.86
CA ALA A 296 14.44 -3.73 20.76
C ALA A 296 14.94 -4.99 20.04
N THR A 297 14.03 -5.90 19.69
CA THR A 297 14.38 -7.05 18.85
C THR A 297 14.56 -6.59 17.41
N VAL A 298 15.76 -6.82 16.86
CA VAL A 298 16.12 -6.54 15.48
C VAL A 298 16.43 -7.87 14.79
N GLU A 299 15.76 -8.12 13.68
CA GLU A 299 15.88 -9.35 12.90
C GLU A 299 16.29 -9.05 11.47
N LEU A 300 17.19 -9.87 10.93
CA LEU A 300 17.48 -9.92 9.51
C LEU A 300 16.57 -10.99 8.92
N ILE A 301 15.63 -10.57 8.09
CA ILE A 301 14.63 -11.44 7.45
C ILE A 301 14.93 -11.58 5.96
N ASP A 302 14.56 -12.73 5.40
CA ASP A 302 14.37 -12.87 3.96
C ASP A 302 12.92 -12.48 3.64
N SER A 303 12.72 -11.47 2.78
CA SER A 303 11.37 -11.02 2.41
C SER A 303 10.53 -12.08 1.70
N GLU A 304 11.13 -13.11 1.11
CA GLU A 304 10.41 -14.22 0.47
C GLU A 304 9.95 -15.26 1.50
N LEU A 305 10.78 -15.56 2.50
CA LEU A 305 10.49 -16.59 3.49
C LEU A 305 9.65 -16.07 4.67
N GLY A 306 9.71 -14.77 4.95
CA GLY A 306 9.03 -14.12 6.09
C GLY A 306 9.56 -14.53 7.48
N THR A 307 10.48 -15.49 7.54
CA THR A 307 11.12 -15.98 8.77
C THR A 307 12.42 -15.26 9.08
N PRO A 308 12.76 -15.02 10.36
CA PRO A 308 14.02 -14.41 10.74
C PRO A 308 15.20 -15.36 10.50
N LEU A 309 16.21 -14.87 9.79
CA LEU A 309 17.47 -15.56 9.51
C LEU A 309 18.49 -15.36 10.63
N ALA A 310 18.47 -14.17 11.24
CA ALA A 310 19.25 -13.81 12.42
C ALA A 310 18.45 -12.82 13.27
N SER A 311 18.68 -12.83 14.59
CA SER A 311 18.01 -11.94 15.54
C SER A 311 18.98 -11.46 16.61
N THR A 312 18.83 -10.23 17.06
CA THR A 312 19.58 -9.65 18.18
C THR A 312 18.71 -8.64 18.95
N LEU A 313 19.16 -8.25 20.13
CA LEU A 313 18.62 -7.08 20.84
C LEU A 313 19.52 -5.88 20.58
N SER A 314 18.95 -4.70 20.36
CA SER A 314 19.72 -3.47 20.29
C SER A 314 20.40 -3.15 21.63
N ALA A 315 21.65 -2.68 21.57
CA ALA A 315 22.47 -2.35 22.72
C ALA A 315 22.04 -1.04 23.39
N SER A 316 22.72 -0.65 24.48
CA SER A 316 22.42 0.57 25.25
C SER A 316 22.56 1.87 24.44
N ASP A 317 23.39 1.85 23.40
CA ASP A 317 23.55 2.95 22.44
C ASP A 317 22.68 2.77 21.18
N GLY A 318 21.69 1.87 21.23
CA GLY A 318 20.81 1.52 20.13
C GLY A 318 21.46 0.67 19.04
N SER A 319 22.75 0.36 19.15
CA SER A 319 23.47 -0.35 18.10
C SER A 319 23.04 -1.81 17.97
N PHE A 320 23.11 -2.35 16.75
CA PHE A 320 22.92 -3.77 16.48
C PHE A 320 23.92 -4.27 15.44
N GLU A 321 24.15 -5.58 15.44
CA GLU A 321 24.91 -6.27 14.41
C GLU A 321 24.23 -7.62 14.14
N LEU A 322 23.95 -7.89 12.86
CA LEU A 322 23.33 -9.12 12.39
C LEU A 322 24.11 -9.67 11.21
N SER A 323 24.22 -11.00 11.14
CA SER A 323 24.87 -11.66 10.01
C SER A 323 24.11 -12.92 9.62
N ALA A 324 23.72 -12.99 8.36
CA ALA A 324 23.06 -14.16 7.80
C ALA A 324 23.48 -14.39 6.35
N ARG A 325 23.21 -15.59 5.85
CA ARG A 325 23.30 -15.89 4.42
C ARG A 325 21.97 -15.55 3.78
N VAL A 326 21.97 -14.53 2.93
CA VAL A 326 20.77 -14.01 2.28
C VAL A 326 21.16 -13.33 0.97
N LEU A 327 20.24 -13.28 0.01
CA LEU A 327 20.40 -12.43 -1.16
C LEU A 327 20.25 -10.95 -0.73
N PRO A 328 21.21 -10.05 -1.03
CA PRO A 328 21.17 -8.66 -0.58
C PRO A 328 19.86 -7.92 -0.92
N GLU A 329 19.23 -8.28 -2.04
CA GLU A 329 17.96 -7.74 -2.51
C GLU A 329 16.72 -8.26 -1.76
N ASN A 330 16.85 -9.40 -1.07
CA ASN A 330 15.78 -9.99 -0.23
C ASN A 330 15.95 -9.64 1.24
N ALA A 331 17.15 -9.23 1.61
CA ALA A 331 17.52 -8.90 2.97
C ALA A 331 16.76 -7.65 3.43
N ARG A 332 15.99 -7.78 4.50
CA ARG A 332 15.34 -6.65 5.19
C ARG A 332 15.59 -6.75 6.68
N LEU A 333 15.56 -5.59 7.35
CA LEU A 333 15.54 -5.52 8.79
C LEU A 333 14.10 -5.44 9.27
N ARG A 334 13.75 -6.28 10.24
CA ARG A 334 12.50 -6.21 10.98
C ARG A 334 12.80 -5.79 12.41
N VAL A 335 12.17 -4.70 12.86
CA VAL A 335 12.24 -4.25 14.25
C VAL A 335 10.87 -4.48 14.87
N THR A 336 10.84 -5.11 16.04
CA THR A 336 9.59 -5.34 16.79
C THR A 336 9.64 -4.71 18.17
N SER A 337 8.48 -4.27 18.67
CA SER A 337 8.30 -3.76 20.03
C SER A 337 8.18 -4.90 21.07
N TYR A 338 9.12 -5.84 20.95
CA TYR A 338 9.26 -7.04 21.75
C TYR A 338 10.70 -7.14 22.26
N ALA A 339 10.86 -7.58 23.49
CA ALA A 339 12.17 -7.86 24.07
C ALA A 339 12.11 -9.12 24.95
N GLU A 340 13.04 -10.04 24.75
CA GLU A 340 13.20 -11.21 25.62
C GLU A 340 14.67 -11.48 25.90
N ASN A 341 14.99 -11.66 27.18
CA ASN A 341 16.28 -12.15 27.65
C ASN A 341 16.09 -13.07 28.87
N ASP A 342 17.18 -13.38 29.56
CA ASP A 342 17.16 -14.27 30.73
C ASP A 342 16.46 -13.65 31.97
N SER A 343 16.34 -12.33 32.03
CA SER A 343 15.74 -11.61 33.16
C SER A 343 14.28 -11.24 32.93
N TYR A 344 13.89 -10.89 31.70
CA TYR A 344 12.53 -10.43 31.40
C TYR A 344 12.06 -10.78 29.99
N ARG A 345 10.74 -10.73 29.82
CA ARG A 345 10.04 -10.69 28.53
C ARG A 345 9.06 -9.52 28.55
N VAL A 346 9.18 -8.61 27.60
CA VAL A 346 8.33 -7.42 27.47
C VAL A 346 7.69 -7.42 26.09
N THR A 347 6.39 -7.12 26.03
CA THR A 347 5.66 -6.94 24.77
C THR A 347 4.83 -5.68 24.87
N VAL A 348 4.98 -4.79 23.88
CA VAL A 348 4.15 -3.59 23.74
C VAL A 348 3.21 -3.79 22.55
N SER A 349 1.90 -3.75 22.79
CA SER A 349 0.88 -4.12 21.81
C SER A 349 -0.22 -3.08 21.69
N ALA A 350 -0.79 -2.98 20.49
CA ALA A 350 -1.94 -2.13 20.23
C ALA A 350 -3.18 -2.59 21.02
N ASN A 351 -3.95 -1.63 21.53
CA ASN A 351 -5.30 -1.91 22.06
C ASN A 351 -6.20 -2.53 20.96
N GLY A 352 -6.84 -3.66 21.24
CA GLY A 352 -7.80 -4.32 20.33
C GLY A 352 -7.21 -5.30 19.31
N LYS A 353 -5.88 -5.41 19.17
CA LYS A 353 -5.22 -6.47 18.38
C LYS A 353 -4.90 -7.67 19.26
N ALA A 354 -4.58 -8.82 18.66
CA ALA A 354 -4.30 -10.12 19.28
C ALA A 354 -3.06 -10.17 20.23
N LEU A 355 -2.79 -9.11 21.00
CA LEU A 355 -1.59 -8.93 21.84
C LEU A 355 -0.28 -9.07 21.05
N ALA A 356 -0.31 -8.75 19.75
CA ALA A 356 0.86 -8.78 18.89
C ALA A 356 1.71 -7.50 19.07
N PRO A 357 3.04 -7.60 19.05
CA PRO A 357 3.91 -6.42 19.05
C PRO A 357 3.72 -5.58 17.79
N TYR A 358 4.02 -4.28 17.88
CA TYR A 358 4.25 -3.44 16.70
C TYR A 358 5.51 -3.91 15.96
N GLU A 359 5.46 -3.79 14.63
CA GLU A 359 6.49 -4.23 13.71
C GLU A 359 6.73 -3.16 12.64
N VAL A 360 8.00 -2.93 12.31
CA VAL A 360 8.43 -2.17 11.13
C VAL A 360 9.41 -3.01 10.35
N ILE A 361 9.22 -3.09 9.04
CA ILE A 361 10.13 -3.73 8.10
C ILE A 361 10.81 -2.64 7.27
N SER A 362 12.13 -2.71 7.11
CA SER A 362 12.90 -1.77 6.30
C SER A 362 12.65 -1.97 4.79
N ASN A 363 13.11 -1.00 3.99
CA ASN A 363 13.35 -1.24 2.57
C ASN A 363 14.38 -2.37 2.38
N PRO A 364 14.48 -2.99 1.18
CA PRO A 364 15.55 -3.94 0.92
C PRO A 364 16.91 -3.32 1.22
N LEU A 365 17.78 -4.08 1.87
CA LEU A 365 19.10 -3.58 2.26
C LEU A 365 19.92 -3.13 1.04
N SER A 366 19.73 -3.76 -0.12
CA SER A 366 20.31 -3.33 -1.40
C SER A 366 19.95 -1.90 -1.84
N THR A 367 18.88 -1.30 -1.32
CA THR A 367 18.48 0.08 -1.64
C THR A 367 19.20 1.14 -0.81
N TYR A 368 19.88 0.74 0.26
CA TYR A 368 20.63 1.67 1.11
C TYR A 368 22.00 1.95 0.49
N PRO A 369 22.49 3.21 0.55
CA PRO A 369 23.83 3.56 0.06
C PRO A 369 24.96 2.78 0.74
N ASP A 370 24.74 2.38 2.00
CA ASP A 370 25.64 1.54 2.80
C ASP A 370 24.82 0.42 3.49
N PRO A 371 24.70 -0.77 2.88
CA PRO A 371 23.93 -1.88 3.45
C PRO A 371 24.57 -2.49 4.71
N ASP A 372 25.86 -2.23 4.93
CA ASP A 372 26.60 -2.70 6.11
C ASP A 372 26.36 -1.80 7.33
N ASN A 373 25.79 -0.59 7.14
CA ASN A 373 25.51 0.36 8.22
C ASN A 373 24.18 1.11 8.01
N VAL A 374 23.09 0.56 8.57
CA VAL A 374 21.73 1.06 8.42
C VAL A 374 21.26 1.78 9.68
N SER A 375 20.94 3.07 9.55
CA SER A 375 20.29 3.81 10.64
C SER A 375 18.77 3.75 10.48
N LEU A 376 18.09 3.19 11.50
CA LEU A 376 16.63 3.17 11.58
C LEU A 376 16.20 4.22 12.61
N SER A 377 15.90 5.43 12.12
CA SER A 377 15.30 6.51 12.91
C SER A 377 13.80 6.51 12.70
N LEU A 378 13.04 6.27 13.77
CA LEU A 378 11.58 6.26 13.76
C LEU A 378 11.06 7.58 14.30
N ALA A 379 10.16 8.21 13.55
CA ALA A 379 9.58 9.50 13.91
C ALA A 379 8.69 9.40 15.16
N SER A 380 8.61 10.49 15.93
CA SER A 380 7.82 10.62 17.15
C SER A 380 6.31 10.45 16.95
N ASP A 381 5.82 10.78 15.75
CA ASP A 381 4.42 10.64 15.34
C ASP A 381 4.08 9.22 14.86
N SER A 382 5.09 8.35 14.70
CA SER A 382 4.88 6.95 14.32
C SER A 382 4.44 6.11 15.52
N ALA A 383 3.44 5.25 15.32
CA ALA A 383 3.02 4.30 16.36
C ALA A 383 4.19 3.42 16.84
N MET A 384 5.09 3.04 15.93
CA MET A 384 6.28 2.27 16.31
C MET A 384 7.22 3.06 17.23
N GLY A 385 7.40 4.37 17.00
CA GLY A 385 8.24 5.21 17.84
C GLY A 385 7.78 5.24 19.30
N GLY A 386 6.48 5.45 19.52
CA GLY A 386 5.88 5.38 20.86
C GLY A 386 6.04 4.00 21.51
N ALA A 387 5.75 2.93 20.76
CA ALA A 387 5.88 1.55 21.27
C ALA A 387 7.32 1.20 21.68
N LEU A 388 8.31 1.63 20.90
CA LEU A 388 9.72 1.41 21.21
C LEU A 388 10.22 2.24 22.39
N ASN A 389 9.70 3.46 22.61
CA ASN A 389 10.01 4.16 23.86
C ASN A 389 9.52 3.37 25.07
N ILE A 390 8.25 2.97 25.05
CA ILE A 390 7.67 2.23 26.17
C ILE A 390 8.49 0.96 26.45
N LEU A 391 8.86 0.23 25.39
CA LEU A 391 9.74 -0.94 25.51
C LEU A 391 11.08 -0.59 26.18
N HIS A 392 11.71 0.51 25.75
CA HIS A 392 12.98 0.99 26.26
C HIS A 392 12.90 1.28 27.77
N VAL A 393 11.94 2.10 28.19
CA VAL A 393 11.78 2.53 29.60
C VAL A 393 11.43 1.34 30.48
N VAL A 394 10.53 0.46 30.03
CA VAL A 394 10.19 -0.75 30.78
C VAL A 394 11.41 -1.64 30.94
N GLY A 395 12.13 -1.92 29.86
CA GLY A 395 13.35 -2.72 29.89
C GLY A 395 14.41 -2.12 30.82
N GLN A 396 14.66 -0.81 30.70
CA GLN A 396 15.61 -0.08 31.55
C GLN A 396 15.25 -0.18 33.03
N THR A 397 13.99 0.11 33.36
CA THR A 397 13.49 0.01 34.74
C THR A 397 13.63 -1.40 35.30
N LEU A 398 13.27 -2.42 34.53
CA LEU A 398 13.44 -3.82 34.93
C LEU A 398 14.92 -4.17 35.15
N ARG A 399 15.83 -3.73 34.28
CA ARG A 399 17.29 -3.95 34.48
C ARG A 399 17.82 -3.26 35.73
N SER A 400 17.29 -2.08 36.07
CA SER A 400 17.72 -1.33 37.26
C SER A 400 17.19 -1.91 38.57
N VAL A 401 15.99 -2.51 38.55
CA VAL A 401 15.32 -2.99 39.77
C VAL A 401 15.50 -4.50 39.98
N LEU A 402 15.51 -5.29 38.91
CA LEU A 402 15.62 -6.74 39.02
C LEU A 402 17.08 -7.17 39.19
N GLY A 403 17.38 -7.79 40.33
CA GLY A 403 18.56 -8.65 40.48
C GLY A 403 18.37 -10.00 39.79
N PRO A 404 19.31 -10.95 39.93
CA PRO A 404 19.17 -12.31 39.40
C PRO A 404 17.87 -12.97 39.88
N GLN A 405 16.99 -13.32 38.95
CA GLN A 405 15.71 -13.98 39.25
C GLN A 405 15.74 -15.47 38.86
N THR A 406 14.94 -16.29 39.55
CA THR A 406 14.77 -17.72 39.20
C THR A 406 13.79 -17.92 38.05
N ARG A 407 12.98 -16.91 37.73
CA ARG A 407 12.04 -16.86 36.61
C ARG A 407 12.11 -15.48 35.97
N ARG A 408 11.89 -15.44 34.65
CA ARG A 408 11.80 -14.19 33.90
C ARG A 408 10.60 -13.38 34.36
N PHE A 409 10.76 -12.07 34.47
CA PHE A 409 9.65 -11.15 34.69
C PHE A 409 8.93 -10.86 33.37
N GLU A 410 7.63 -11.10 33.30
CA GLU A 410 6.84 -10.90 32.07
C GLU A 410 6.01 -9.61 32.15
N ALA A 411 6.24 -8.62 31.29
CA ALA A 411 5.43 -7.40 31.24
C ALA A 411 4.66 -7.31 29.92
N GLN A 412 3.34 -7.25 29.99
CA GLN A 412 2.47 -6.93 28.85
C GLN A 412 2.03 -5.49 28.97
N VAL A 413 2.33 -4.70 27.94
CA VAL A 413 1.93 -3.30 27.83
C VAL A 413 0.92 -3.15 26.70
N LEU A 414 -0.25 -2.59 27.02
CA LEU A 414 -1.27 -2.21 26.05
C LEU A 414 -1.23 -0.70 25.86
N TRP A 415 -1.05 -0.28 24.62
CA TRP A 415 -0.94 1.13 24.28
C TRP A 415 -1.58 1.42 22.91
N SER A 416 -2.09 2.62 22.73
CA SER A 416 -2.51 3.15 21.43
C SER A 416 -2.38 4.68 21.42
N PRO A 417 -1.90 5.31 20.33
CA PRO A 417 -1.87 6.76 20.20
C PRO A 417 -3.26 7.38 20.38
N GLY A 418 -3.37 8.47 21.13
CA GLY A 418 -4.64 9.19 21.34
C GLY A 418 -5.74 8.39 22.04
N GLY A 419 -5.37 7.29 22.71
CA GLY A 419 -6.30 6.46 23.47
C GLY A 419 -6.79 7.15 24.74
N TRP A 420 -7.88 6.63 25.30
CA TRP A 420 -8.31 6.97 26.65
C TRP A 420 -8.74 5.70 27.38
N TRP A 421 -7.99 5.31 28.40
CA TRP A 421 -8.47 4.34 29.39
C TRP A 421 -9.23 5.07 30.50
N PHE A 422 -10.07 4.34 31.24
CA PHE A 422 -10.79 4.89 32.39
C PHE A 422 -9.86 5.47 33.49
N CYS A 423 -8.56 5.18 33.42
CA CYS A 423 -7.53 5.56 34.39
C CYS A 423 -6.41 6.43 33.79
N GLY A 424 -6.42 6.80 32.50
CA GLY A 424 -5.22 7.32 31.82
C GLY A 424 -4.18 6.22 31.64
N SER A 425 -2.94 6.43 32.07
CA SER A 425 -1.97 5.34 32.27
C SER A 425 -2.19 4.65 33.61
N CYS A 426 -2.28 3.32 33.64
CA CYS A 426 -2.38 2.57 34.88
C CYS A 426 -1.92 1.10 34.78
N TYR A 427 -1.50 0.51 35.91
CA TYR A 427 -1.45 -0.95 36.06
C TYR A 427 -2.84 -1.53 36.42
N SER A 428 -3.36 -2.43 35.59
CA SER A 428 -4.66 -3.09 35.83
C SER A 428 -4.75 -4.46 35.17
N ASN A 429 -5.47 -5.40 35.79
CA ASN A 429 -5.65 -6.78 35.30
C ASN A 429 -4.33 -7.46 34.90
N ASP A 430 -3.29 -7.22 35.70
CA ASP A 430 -1.96 -7.77 35.50
C ASP A 430 -1.25 -7.31 34.20
N ARG A 431 -1.60 -6.12 33.70
CA ARG A 431 -1.03 -5.48 32.52
C ARG A 431 -0.75 -4.00 32.77
N LEU A 432 0.23 -3.45 32.07
CA LEU A 432 0.39 -2.00 31.98
C LEU A 432 -0.53 -1.47 30.89
N LEU A 433 -1.31 -0.45 31.20
CA LEU A 433 -2.11 0.30 30.25
C LEU A 433 -1.44 1.67 30.15
N ILE A 434 -0.92 2.04 28.98
CA ILE A 434 -0.32 3.35 28.75
C ILE A 434 -1.23 4.14 27.82
N SER A 435 -1.55 5.38 28.18
CA SER A 435 -2.46 6.26 27.43
C SER A 435 -2.33 7.70 27.87
N GLY A 436 -2.12 8.60 26.91
CA GLY A 436 -2.12 10.05 27.10
C GLY A 436 -2.91 10.77 26.00
N SER A 437 -3.13 12.08 26.14
CA SER A 437 -3.75 12.87 25.08
C SER A 437 -2.75 13.17 23.96
N GLU A 438 -3.19 13.78 22.85
CA GLU A 438 -2.27 14.21 21.79
C GLU A 438 -1.32 15.33 22.29
N GLU A 439 -1.79 16.16 23.23
CA GLU A 439 -1.04 17.25 23.84
C GLU A 439 -0.14 16.79 25.00
N ASP A 440 -0.46 15.67 25.64
CA ASP A 440 0.29 15.06 26.74
C ASP A 440 0.44 13.54 26.51
N PRO A 441 1.36 13.15 25.61
CA PRO A 441 1.52 11.76 25.23
C PRO A 441 2.37 10.97 26.24
N ASP A 442 1.71 10.18 27.09
CA ASP A 442 2.35 9.32 28.11
C ASP A 442 3.37 8.32 27.54
N GLN A 443 3.30 7.93 26.27
CA GLN A 443 4.32 7.07 25.66
C GLN A 443 5.70 7.72 25.60
N PHE A 444 5.80 9.03 25.85
CA PHE A 444 7.05 9.78 25.92
C PHE A 444 7.35 10.31 27.33
N ASP A 445 6.52 10.00 28.33
CA ASP A 445 6.79 10.27 29.73
C ASP A 445 7.39 9.03 30.40
N ASP A 446 8.73 8.99 30.40
CA ASP A 446 9.50 7.91 31.01
C ASP A 446 9.17 7.73 32.51
N THR A 447 8.77 8.79 33.22
CA THR A 447 8.41 8.73 34.64
C THR A 447 7.06 8.06 34.84
N ILE A 448 6.06 8.38 34.02
CA ILE A 448 4.75 7.72 34.07
C ILE A 448 4.89 6.24 33.73
N ILE A 449 5.63 5.89 32.67
CA ILE A 449 5.85 4.48 32.29
C ILE A 449 6.51 3.70 33.43
N ALA A 450 7.57 4.26 34.05
CA ALA A 450 8.25 3.63 35.18
C ALA A 450 7.38 3.56 36.45
N HIS A 451 6.52 4.56 36.68
CA HIS A 451 5.56 4.58 37.78
C HIS A 451 4.58 3.41 37.66
N GLU A 452 3.97 3.23 36.49
CA GLU A 452 3.00 2.16 36.27
C GLU A 452 3.63 0.77 36.32
N LEU A 453 4.85 0.64 35.82
CA LEU A 453 5.61 -0.60 35.98
C LEU A 453 5.92 -0.90 37.44
N SER A 454 6.19 0.12 38.25
CA SER A 454 6.48 -0.04 39.67
C SER A 454 5.30 -0.66 40.43
N HIS A 455 4.05 -0.30 40.08
CA HIS A 455 2.86 -0.98 40.62
C HIS A 455 2.86 -2.48 40.30
N MET A 456 3.19 -2.86 39.06
CA MET A 456 3.30 -4.27 38.67
C MET A 456 4.40 -5.01 39.44
N ILE A 457 5.58 -4.39 39.57
CA ILE A 457 6.72 -4.96 40.29
C ILE A 457 6.36 -5.17 41.76
N VAL A 458 5.80 -4.16 42.41
CA VAL A 458 5.39 -4.23 43.83
C VAL A 458 4.33 -5.32 44.01
N HIS A 459 3.27 -5.31 43.19
CA HIS A 459 2.20 -6.30 43.29
C HIS A 459 2.68 -7.75 43.13
N ARG A 460 3.71 -7.99 42.30
CA ARG A 460 4.18 -9.35 41.99
C ARG A 460 5.37 -9.83 42.80
N LEU A 461 6.24 -8.92 43.24
CA LEU A 461 7.52 -9.27 43.88
C LEU A 461 7.65 -8.75 45.31
N SER A 462 6.84 -7.77 45.72
CA SER A 462 6.91 -7.22 47.08
C SER A 462 6.20 -8.12 48.10
N LEU A 463 6.61 -7.97 49.37
CA LEU A 463 5.86 -8.45 50.53
C LEU A 463 4.93 -7.38 51.11
N ASP A 464 4.86 -6.22 50.46
CA ASP A 464 4.02 -5.09 50.87
C ASP A 464 2.53 -5.51 50.86
N ASP A 465 1.92 -5.46 52.04
CA ASP A 465 0.51 -5.74 52.29
C ASP A 465 -0.29 -4.47 52.59
N SER A 466 0.29 -3.30 52.33
CA SER A 466 -0.44 -2.05 52.44
C SER A 466 -1.65 -2.08 51.49
N PRO A 467 -2.84 -1.69 51.95
CA PRO A 467 -4.08 -1.91 51.20
C PRO A 467 -4.17 -1.11 49.89
N GLY A 468 -3.20 -0.23 49.61
CA GLY A 468 -3.28 0.74 48.52
C GLY A 468 -4.47 1.69 48.65
N GLY A 469 -4.52 2.73 47.80
CA GLY A 469 -5.65 3.65 47.75
C GLY A 469 -5.40 4.83 46.80
N SER A 470 -6.45 5.59 46.46
CA SER A 470 -6.29 6.85 45.73
C SER A 470 -5.47 7.83 46.54
N HIS A 471 -4.37 8.32 45.96
CA HIS A 471 -3.52 9.34 46.57
C HIS A 471 -3.90 10.72 45.99
N ASP A 472 -4.38 11.63 46.84
CA ASP A 472 -4.73 13.01 46.48
C ASP A 472 -3.59 14.02 46.77
N GLY A 473 -2.39 13.50 47.04
CA GLY A 473 -1.23 14.30 47.44
C GLY A 473 -1.26 14.79 48.89
N SER A 474 -2.28 14.43 49.69
CA SER A 474 -2.27 14.72 51.12
C SER A 474 -1.32 13.77 51.87
N PRO A 475 -0.50 14.28 52.82
CA PRO A 475 0.42 13.43 53.56
C PRO A 475 -0.33 12.38 54.39
N THR A 476 -0.18 11.11 54.04
CA THR A 476 -0.69 10.00 54.84
C THR A 476 0.23 9.74 56.02
N ASN A 477 -0.33 9.61 57.22
CA ASN A 477 0.43 9.30 58.43
C ASN A 477 0.94 7.85 58.38
N PRO A 478 2.26 7.61 58.36
CA PRO A 478 2.83 6.27 58.22
C PRO A 478 2.63 5.35 59.44
N ARG A 479 1.94 5.82 60.50
CA ARG A 479 1.58 5.01 61.68
C ARG A 479 0.20 4.34 61.59
N ARG A 480 -0.42 4.28 60.41
CA ARG A 480 -1.68 3.56 60.16
C ARG A 480 -1.44 2.33 59.28
N ALA A 481 -0.53 1.47 59.72
CA ALA A 481 -0.47 0.06 59.38
C ALA A 481 -0.58 -0.72 60.70
#